data_AF-A0A3M0C0Q1-F1
#
_entry.id   AF-A0A3M0C0Q1-F1
#
_cell.length_a   1.000
_cell.length_b   1.000
_cell.length_c   1.000
_cell.angle_alpha   90.00
_cell.angle_beta   90.00
_cell.angle_gamma   90.00
#
_symmetry.space_group_name_H-M   'P 1'
#
loop_
_entity.id
_entity.type
_entity.pdbx_description
1 polymer ?
#
loop_
_entity_poly.entity_id
_entity_poly.type
_entity_poly.pdbx_seq_one_letter_code
_entity_poly.pdbx_strand_id
1 'polypeptide(L)'
;MHKADNHYASPTDAKLRARAALTPQPAKPASGSWDRFVAAMRIVLPVAAIVLGSVTVFWPLLSDTEVSFTLSKEEVAASDDKVRMTNLRYRGTDAVDRLFTITAASGMQDDPASPRIRLEDLSAQMDLEPGLPARVEARTGVYRLNEGRLSLVGGVELTSGADYALTMSGAEVQIKSRVATGHGNVSGRSRLGTLEAARVEIRIDESKGVFDGGVALRITPARARTGAENGSDAKPSDRPNEGPNDRPDNGTAGNRD
;
A
#
# COMPACT_ATOMS: atom_id res chain seq x y z
N MET A 1 -36.47 108.55 59.77
CA MET A 1 -36.99 109.42 58.70
C MET A 1 -36.25 109.10 57.41
N HIS A 2 -37.00 108.71 56.38
CA HIS A 2 -36.56 108.39 55.02
C HIS A 2 -35.72 109.52 54.38
N LYS A 3 -34.71 109.17 53.57
CA LYS A 3 -34.43 109.89 52.33
C LYS A 3 -33.89 108.94 51.27
N ALA A 4 -34.59 108.97 50.14
CA ALA A 4 -34.57 108.03 49.05
C ALA A 4 -33.30 108.09 48.18
N ASP A 5 -33.10 106.97 47.51
CA ASP A 5 -32.07 106.64 46.52
C ASP A 5 -32.17 107.55 45.29
N ASN A 6 -31.02 107.96 44.75
CA ASN A 6 -30.93 108.38 43.35
C ASN A 6 -29.81 107.58 42.69
N HIS A 7 -30.22 106.42 42.17
CA HIS A 7 -29.51 105.67 41.14
C HIS A 7 -29.59 106.43 39.81
N TYR A 8 -28.55 107.18 39.47
CA TYR A 8 -28.24 107.50 38.08
C TYR A 8 -26.75 107.29 37.86
N ALA A 9 -26.42 106.12 37.29
CA ALA A 9 -25.11 105.91 36.67
C ALA A 9 -24.95 106.93 35.55
N SER A 10 -23.90 107.73 35.61
CA SER A 10 -23.64 108.77 34.63
C SER A 10 -23.43 108.13 33.24
N PRO A 11 -23.98 108.68 32.14
CA PRO A 11 -23.75 108.16 30.79
C PRO A 11 -22.26 108.10 30.41
N THR A 12 -21.43 108.88 31.09
CA THR A 12 -19.97 108.86 30.96
C THR A 12 -19.33 107.61 31.57
N ASP A 13 -19.91 107.06 32.64
CA ASP A 13 -19.40 105.86 33.32
C ASP A 13 -19.65 104.60 32.50
N ALA A 14 -20.79 104.54 31.79
CA ALA A 14 -21.11 103.45 30.87
C ALA A 14 -20.12 103.38 29.70
N LYS A 15 -19.71 104.54 29.16
CA LYS A 15 -18.72 104.62 28.07
C LYS A 15 -17.31 104.24 28.53
N LEU A 16 -16.93 104.57 29.76
CA LEU A 16 -15.66 104.15 30.35
C LEU A 16 -15.59 102.62 30.57
N ARG A 17 -16.69 102.00 31.03
CA ARG A 17 -16.75 100.55 31.22
C ARG A 17 -16.79 99.77 29.90
N ALA A 18 -17.49 100.29 28.89
CA ALA A 18 -17.49 99.70 27.55
C ALA A 18 -16.10 99.72 26.90
N ARG A 19 -15.32 100.79 27.13
CA ARG A 19 -13.93 100.89 26.64
C ARG A 19 -12.97 99.94 27.34
N ALA A 20 -13.18 99.66 28.63
CA ALA A 20 -12.40 98.68 29.38
C ALA A 20 -12.71 97.22 29.00
N ALA A 21 -13.89 96.94 28.44
CA ALA A 21 -14.28 95.59 28.02
C ALA A 21 -13.75 95.21 26.61
N LEU A 22 -13.29 96.18 25.81
CA LEU A 22 -12.78 95.94 24.45
C LEU A 22 -11.24 95.85 24.36
N THR A 23 -10.51 95.90 25.48
CA THR A 23 -9.07 95.58 25.45
C THR A 23 -8.89 94.08 25.23
N PRO A 24 -8.35 93.64 24.09
CA PRO A 24 -8.07 92.22 23.87
C PRO A 24 -7.03 91.78 24.91
N GLN A 25 -7.46 90.89 25.80
CA GLN A 25 -6.57 90.28 26.77
C GLN A 25 -5.66 89.31 26.01
N PRO A 26 -4.33 89.53 25.96
CA PRO A 26 -3.45 88.57 25.30
C PRO A 26 -3.56 87.23 26.05
N ALA A 27 -3.92 86.18 25.33
CA ALA A 27 -3.93 84.83 25.87
C ALA A 27 -2.54 84.53 26.46
N LYS A 28 -2.52 84.30 27.78
CA LYS A 28 -1.31 83.95 28.52
C LYS A 28 -0.70 82.73 27.83
N PRO A 29 0.56 82.76 27.35
CA PRO A 29 1.15 81.59 26.72
C PRO A 29 1.14 80.46 27.74
N ALA A 30 0.53 79.34 27.39
CA ALA A 30 0.68 78.11 28.16
C ALA A 30 2.19 77.82 28.28
N SER A 31 2.62 77.39 29.45
CA SER A 31 4.03 77.12 29.78
C SER A 31 4.76 76.43 28.62
N GLY A 32 5.86 77.02 28.14
CA GLY A 32 6.54 76.61 26.90
C GLY A 32 7.06 75.17 26.87
N SER A 33 7.06 74.44 27.99
CA SER A 33 7.34 73.00 28.04
C SER A 33 6.18 72.16 27.49
N TRP A 34 4.93 72.52 27.77
CA TRP A 34 3.75 71.81 27.28
C TRP A 34 3.53 72.07 25.78
N ASP A 35 3.74 73.31 25.32
CA ASP A 35 3.68 73.63 23.89
C ASP A 35 4.77 72.90 23.08
N ARG A 36 5.99 72.76 23.64
CA ARG A 36 7.06 71.95 23.01
C ARG A 36 6.71 70.47 22.97
N PHE A 37 6.08 69.96 24.03
CA PHE A 37 5.61 68.58 24.07
C PHE A 37 4.53 68.31 23.02
N VAL A 38 3.53 69.18 22.91
CA VAL A 38 2.45 69.07 21.91
C VAL A 38 3.02 69.24 20.49
N ALA A 39 3.94 70.18 20.27
CA ALA A 39 4.59 70.36 18.97
C ALA A 39 5.43 69.14 18.57
N ALA A 40 6.16 68.54 19.52
CA ALA A 40 6.88 67.29 19.29
C ALA A 40 5.92 66.15 18.96
N MET A 41 4.82 66.00 19.70
CA MET A 41 3.85 64.93 19.48
C MET A 41 3.13 65.04 18.14
N ARG A 42 2.95 66.27 17.63
CA ARG A 42 2.38 66.51 16.29
C ARG A 42 3.26 65.99 15.14
N ILE A 43 4.55 65.75 15.39
CA ILE A 43 5.52 65.22 14.42
C ILE A 43 5.82 63.76 14.71
N VAL A 44 6.02 63.40 15.98
CA VAL A 44 6.37 62.04 16.40
C VAL A 44 5.26 61.04 16.06
N LEU A 45 3.99 61.39 16.29
CA LEU A 45 2.86 60.50 16.00
C LEU A 45 2.76 60.10 14.52
N PRO A 46 2.71 61.04 13.55
CA PRO A 46 2.62 60.65 12.14
C PRO A 46 3.88 59.91 11.67
N VAL A 47 5.07 60.29 12.16
CA VAL A 47 6.31 59.57 11.82
C VAL A 47 6.29 58.13 12.35
N ALA A 48 5.86 57.92 13.59
CA ALA A 48 5.75 56.57 14.18
C ALA A 48 4.76 55.70 13.40
N ALA A 49 3.63 56.25 12.97
CA ALA A 49 2.66 55.54 12.14
C ALA A 49 3.24 55.13 10.79
N ILE A 50 4.00 56.01 10.13
CA ILE A 50 4.69 55.70 8.85
C ILE A 50 5.75 54.62 9.04
N VAL A 51 6.53 54.67 10.13
CA VAL A 51 7.55 53.66 10.44
C VAL A 51 6.91 52.30 10.68
N LEU A 52 5.89 52.20 11.52
CA LEU A 52 5.18 50.95 11.80
C LEU A 52 4.50 50.39 10.54
N GLY A 53 3.89 51.24 9.73
CA GLY A 53 3.30 50.85 8.45
C GLY A 53 4.36 50.32 7.48
N SER A 54 5.50 51.00 7.37
CA SER A 54 6.62 50.57 6.54
C SER A 54 7.19 49.23 7.01
N VAL A 55 7.43 49.06 8.31
CA VAL A 55 7.87 47.78 8.89
C VAL A 55 6.90 46.66 8.54
N THR A 56 5.58 46.90 8.57
CA THR A 56 4.57 45.88 8.21
C THR A 56 4.56 45.53 6.72
N VAL A 57 4.68 46.54 5.85
CA VAL A 57 4.72 46.35 4.38
C VAL A 57 6.01 45.65 3.95
N PHE A 58 7.13 45.97 4.58
CA PHE A 58 8.43 45.36 4.29
C PHE A 58 8.71 44.08 5.10
N TRP A 59 7.93 43.80 6.15
CA TRP A 59 8.02 42.55 6.93
C TRP A 59 8.11 41.30 6.04
N PRO A 60 7.20 41.07 5.06
CA PRO A 60 7.26 39.89 4.20
C PRO A 60 8.53 39.77 3.36
N LEU A 61 9.23 40.87 3.06
CA LEU A 61 10.49 40.85 2.29
C LEU A 61 11.70 40.48 3.16
N LEU A 62 11.59 40.57 4.49
CA LEU A 62 12.61 40.10 5.43
C LEU A 62 12.27 38.72 5.99
N SER A 63 10.99 38.33 5.98
CA SER A 63 10.53 37.02 6.39
C SER A 63 10.36 36.08 5.20
N ASP A 64 11.45 35.82 4.47
CA ASP A 64 11.63 34.58 3.71
C ASP A 64 11.89 33.42 4.69
N THR A 65 10.91 33.17 5.56
CA THR A 65 10.87 31.95 6.37
C THR A 65 9.62 31.23 5.93
N GLU A 66 9.84 30.23 5.09
CA GLU A 66 8.85 29.22 4.73
C GLU A 66 8.01 28.90 5.97
N VAL A 67 6.73 29.26 5.90
CA VAL A 67 5.70 28.78 6.82
C VAL A 67 5.52 27.28 6.55
N SER A 68 6.52 26.50 6.95
CA SER A 68 6.42 25.07 7.18
C SER A 68 5.52 24.89 8.39
N PHE A 69 4.22 24.92 8.12
CA PHE A 69 3.21 24.09 8.75
C PHE A 69 3.60 23.55 10.14
N THR A 70 3.19 24.29 11.17
CA THR A 70 3.16 23.80 12.55
C THR A 70 2.04 22.77 12.71
N LEU A 71 2.26 21.57 12.15
CA LEU A 71 1.68 20.34 12.67
C LEU A 71 2.78 19.73 13.53
N SER A 72 2.59 19.73 14.86
CA SER A 72 3.26 18.84 15.81
C SER A 72 4.70 18.45 15.45
N LYS A 73 5.62 19.42 15.51
CA LYS A 73 7.06 19.21 15.31
C LYS A 73 7.75 18.99 16.67
N GLU A 74 7.14 18.15 17.49
CA GLU A 74 7.70 17.60 18.73
C GLU A 74 7.61 16.07 18.72
N GLU A 75 7.77 15.44 17.55
CA GLU A 75 8.35 14.10 17.42
C GLU A 75 9.03 14.02 16.04
N VAL A 76 10.08 14.83 15.87
CA VAL A 76 11.01 14.75 14.75
C VAL A 76 11.83 13.47 14.91
N ALA A 77 11.21 12.34 14.57
CA ALA A 77 11.90 11.18 14.04
C ALA A 77 12.18 11.43 12.55
N ALA A 78 12.99 12.44 12.24
CA ALA A 78 13.62 12.58 10.93
C ALA A 78 14.77 11.55 10.81
N SER A 79 14.42 10.27 10.89
CA SER A 79 15.28 9.12 10.55
C SER A 79 14.43 7.84 10.43
N ASP A 80 13.38 7.89 9.63
CA ASP A 80 12.90 6.71 8.88
C ASP A 80 11.80 7.17 7.91
N ASP A 81 12.19 7.64 6.72
CA ASP A 81 11.29 7.70 5.55
C ASP A 81 10.93 6.29 5.05
N LYS A 82 10.87 5.31 5.96
CA LYS A 82 10.58 3.92 5.68
C LYS A 82 9.10 3.69 5.91
N VAL A 83 8.38 3.47 4.82
CA VAL A 83 6.99 3.05 4.90
C VAL A 83 6.97 1.55 5.19
N ARG A 84 6.49 1.17 6.36
CA ARG A 84 6.22 -0.22 6.73
C ARG A 84 4.73 -0.52 6.54
N MET A 85 4.45 -1.57 5.78
CA MET A 85 3.11 -2.05 5.46
C MET A 85 2.94 -3.43 6.10
N THR A 86 1.78 -3.69 6.71
CA THR A 86 1.41 -5.01 7.23
C THR A 86 0.28 -5.58 6.37
N ASN A 87 0.27 -6.90 6.19
CA ASN A 87 -0.71 -7.60 5.33
C ASN A 87 -0.80 -6.96 3.93
N LEU A 88 0.36 -6.75 3.31
CA LEU A 88 0.42 -6.13 2.00
C LEU A 88 -0.30 -7.01 0.98
N ARG A 89 -1.17 -6.40 0.18
CA ARG A 89 -1.81 -7.06 -0.96
C ARG A 89 -1.76 -6.16 -2.18
N TYR A 90 -1.02 -6.58 -3.18
CA TYR A 90 -0.91 -5.93 -4.47
C TYR A 90 -1.63 -6.76 -5.53
N ARG A 91 -2.37 -6.10 -6.42
CA ARG A 91 -3.02 -6.70 -7.57
C ARG A 91 -2.63 -5.93 -8.81
N GLY A 92 -2.35 -6.64 -9.88
CA GLY A 92 -2.04 -6.07 -11.18
C GLY A 92 -2.40 -7.05 -12.28
N THR A 93 -2.28 -6.60 -13.52
CA THR A 93 -2.44 -7.44 -14.69
C THR A 93 -1.13 -7.55 -15.45
N ASP A 94 -0.92 -8.68 -16.11
CA ASP A 94 0.20 -8.85 -17.03
C ASP A 94 -0.09 -8.21 -18.41
N ALA A 95 0.83 -8.38 -19.36
CA ALA A 95 0.69 -7.81 -20.70
C ALA A 95 -0.50 -8.34 -21.52
N VAL A 96 -1.15 -9.42 -21.09
CA VAL A 96 -2.32 -10.03 -21.74
C VAL A 96 -3.57 -9.97 -20.85
N ASP A 97 -3.58 -9.02 -19.92
CA ASP A 97 -4.68 -8.74 -18.98
C ASP A 97 -5.01 -9.89 -18.01
N ARG A 98 -4.07 -10.80 -17.75
CA ARG A 98 -4.23 -11.83 -16.72
C ARG A 98 -3.93 -11.24 -15.36
N LEU A 99 -4.87 -11.42 -14.43
CA LEU A 99 -4.75 -10.93 -13.07
C LEU A 99 -3.70 -11.73 -12.30
N PHE A 100 -2.82 -11.01 -11.59
CA PHE A 100 -1.96 -11.58 -10.58
C PHE A 100 -2.16 -10.87 -9.25
N THR A 101 -1.96 -11.60 -8.16
CA THR A 101 -2.01 -11.07 -6.79
C THR A 101 -0.71 -11.41 -6.09
N ILE A 102 -0.11 -10.43 -5.42
CA ILE A 102 1.03 -10.59 -4.52
C ILE A 102 0.55 -10.24 -3.12
N THR A 103 0.72 -11.17 -2.19
CA THR A 103 0.45 -10.98 -0.77
C THR A 103 1.74 -11.15 0.03
N ALA A 104 1.90 -10.39 1.10
CA ALA A 104 3.03 -10.53 2.02
C ALA A 104 2.59 -10.19 3.45
N ALA A 105 3.19 -10.85 4.44
CA ALA A 105 2.94 -10.54 5.85
C ALA A 105 3.39 -9.11 6.19
N SER A 106 4.56 -8.72 5.66
CA SER A 106 5.11 -7.37 5.82
C SER A 106 5.73 -6.86 4.52
N GLY A 107 5.68 -5.54 4.34
CA GLY A 107 6.33 -4.82 3.26
C GLY A 107 7.10 -3.63 3.82
N MET A 108 8.32 -3.38 3.34
CA MET A 108 9.12 -2.21 3.70
C MET A 108 9.58 -1.50 2.44
N GLN A 109 9.21 -0.24 2.33
CA GLN A 109 9.66 0.65 1.28
C GLN A 109 10.58 1.69 1.91
N ASP A 110 11.84 1.73 1.48
CA ASP A 110 12.89 2.55 2.12
C ASP A 110 12.69 4.07 1.93
N ASP A 111 11.94 4.46 0.90
CA ASP A 111 11.59 5.85 0.57
C ASP A 111 10.27 5.80 -0.24
N PRO A 112 9.24 6.62 0.08
CA PRO A 112 8.01 6.72 -0.69
C PRO A 112 8.21 6.94 -2.20
N ALA A 113 9.29 7.62 -2.62
CA ALA A 113 9.65 7.83 -4.02
C ALA A 113 10.42 6.65 -4.63
N SER A 114 10.97 5.74 -3.82
CA SER A 114 11.72 4.58 -4.30
C SER A 114 10.77 3.50 -4.83
N PRO A 115 10.91 3.05 -6.09
CA PRO A 115 10.05 2.04 -6.70
C PRO A 115 10.46 0.61 -6.29
N ARG A 116 10.86 0.41 -5.01
CA ARG A 116 11.36 -0.85 -4.47
C ARG A 116 10.68 -1.17 -3.14
N ILE A 117 10.05 -2.33 -3.07
CA ILE A 117 9.39 -2.82 -1.86
C ILE A 117 10.06 -4.15 -1.47
N ARG A 118 10.62 -4.21 -0.26
CA ARG A 118 11.06 -5.44 0.37
C ARG A 118 9.85 -6.14 1.00
N LEU A 119 9.72 -7.44 0.78
CA LEU A 119 8.58 -8.26 1.15
C LEU A 119 9.05 -9.39 2.05
N GLU A 120 8.31 -9.68 3.11
CA GLU A 120 8.54 -10.80 4.02
C GLU A 120 7.32 -11.73 4.01
N ASP A 121 7.59 -13.04 4.02
CA ASP A 121 6.59 -14.12 3.94
C ASP A 121 5.55 -13.85 2.85
N LEU A 122 6.00 -13.89 1.61
CA LEU A 122 5.20 -13.52 0.46
C LEU A 122 4.64 -14.74 -0.27
N SER A 123 3.43 -14.59 -0.79
CA SER A 123 2.75 -15.52 -1.67
C SER A 123 2.21 -14.76 -2.88
N ALA A 124 2.62 -15.17 -4.07
CA ALA A 124 2.16 -14.63 -5.34
C ALA A 124 1.33 -15.68 -6.07
N GLN A 125 0.21 -15.28 -6.66
CA GLN A 125 -0.66 -16.15 -7.43
C GLN A 125 -0.99 -15.49 -8.78
N MET A 126 -0.95 -16.29 -9.85
CA MET A 126 -1.38 -15.88 -11.19
C MET A 126 -2.11 -17.02 -11.88
N ASP A 127 -3.09 -16.70 -12.71
CA ASP A 127 -3.73 -17.70 -13.57
C ASP A 127 -2.92 -17.84 -14.86
N LEU A 128 -2.38 -19.04 -15.11
CA LEU A 128 -1.62 -19.33 -16.32
C LEU A 128 -2.58 -19.56 -17.50
N GLU A 129 -3.58 -20.40 -17.24
CA GLU A 129 -4.66 -20.81 -18.13
C GLU A 129 -5.99 -20.73 -17.34
N PRO A 130 -7.15 -20.65 -18.03
CA PRO A 130 -8.45 -20.64 -17.36
C PRO A 130 -8.62 -21.84 -16.40
N GLY A 131 -8.66 -21.57 -15.10
CA GLY A 131 -8.81 -22.59 -14.06
C GLY A 131 -7.51 -23.26 -13.59
N LEU A 132 -6.34 -22.83 -14.06
CA LEU A 132 -5.03 -23.34 -13.64
C LEU A 132 -4.18 -22.25 -12.99
N PRO A 133 -4.34 -22.00 -11.67
CA PRO A 133 -3.51 -21.05 -10.95
C PRO A 133 -2.10 -21.62 -10.73
N ALA A 134 -1.11 -20.76 -10.87
CA ALA A 134 0.23 -20.94 -10.35
C ALA A 134 0.42 -20.10 -9.10
N ARG A 135 1.04 -20.70 -8.07
CA ARG A 135 1.37 -20.03 -6.81
C ARG A 135 2.86 -20.13 -6.54
N VAL A 136 3.46 -19.02 -6.12
CA VAL A 136 4.86 -18.91 -5.73
C VAL A 136 4.93 -18.37 -4.31
N GLU A 137 5.65 -19.07 -3.45
CA GLU A 137 5.86 -18.70 -2.05
C GLU A 137 7.34 -18.53 -1.76
N ALA A 138 7.70 -17.53 -0.96
CA ALA A 138 9.07 -17.28 -0.55
C ALA A 138 9.13 -16.53 0.80
N ARG A 139 10.20 -16.78 1.58
CA ARG A 139 10.41 -16.08 2.86
C ARG A 139 10.71 -14.60 2.68
N THR A 140 11.46 -14.24 1.64
CA THR A 140 11.82 -12.85 1.39
C THR A 140 11.81 -12.55 -0.10
N GLY A 141 11.37 -11.35 -0.46
CA GLY A 141 11.43 -10.90 -1.83
C GLY A 141 11.61 -9.39 -1.94
N VAL A 142 11.97 -8.95 -3.14
CA VAL A 142 12.08 -7.55 -3.50
C VAL A 142 11.31 -7.32 -4.78
N TYR A 143 10.29 -6.49 -4.70
CA TYR A 143 9.52 -6.06 -5.86
C TYR A 143 10.00 -4.71 -6.36
N ARG A 144 10.48 -4.67 -7.61
CA ARG A 144 10.87 -3.46 -8.32
C ARG A 144 9.74 -3.05 -9.26
N LEU A 145 8.98 -2.02 -8.88
CA LEU A 145 7.77 -1.60 -9.60
C LEU A 145 8.06 -1.14 -11.03
N ASN A 146 9.10 -0.32 -11.23
CA ASN A 146 9.44 0.22 -12.55
C ASN A 146 9.82 -0.89 -13.55
N GLU A 147 10.56 -1.88 -13.08
CA GLU A 147 11.01 -3.02 -13.88
C GLU A 147 9.93 -4.10 -14.02
N GLY A 148 8.91 -4.11 -13.14
CA GLY A 148 7.96 -5.21 -13.05
C GLY A 148 8.65 -6.53 -12.70
N ARG A 149 9.63 -6.47 -11.78
CA ARG A 149 10.54 -7.57 -11.46
C ARG A 149 10.44 -7.93 -9.98
N LEU A 150 10.20 -9.21 -9.71
CA LEU A 150 10.11 -9.78 -8.38
C LEU A 150 11.29 -10.73 -8.17
N SER A 151 12.19 -10.37 -7.26
CA SER A 151 13.31 -11.24 -6.86
C SER A 151 12.96 -11.91 -5.55
N LEU A 152 13.15 -13.22 -5.47
CA LEU A 152 12.72 -14.08 -4.38
C LEU A 152 13.92 -14.85 -3.85
N VAL A 153 14.06 -14.91 -2.53
CA VAL A 153 15.17 -15.59 -1.85
C VAL A 153 14.68 -16.26 -0.57
N GLY A 154 15.53 -17.13 -0.04
CA GLY A 154 15.27 -17.81 1.22
C GLY A 154 14.35 -19.00 1.03
N GLY A 155 14.49 -19.75 -0.07
CA GLY A 155 13.63 -20.89 -0.38
C GLY A 155 12.36 -20.42 -1.08
N VAL A 156 12.20 -20.89 -2.30
CA VAL A 156 11.08 -20.57 -3.17
C VAL A 156 10.37 -21.87 -3.53
N GLU A 157 9.06 -21.89 -3.32
CA GLU A 157 8.19 -22.98 -3.72
C GLU A 157 7.20 -22.49 -4.77
N LEU A 158 7.22 -23.12 -5.93
CA LEU A 158 6.29 -22.88 -7.03
C LEU A 158 5.39 -24.10 -7.18
N THR A 159 4.08 -23.90 -7.15
CA THR A 159 3.08 -24.93 -7.39
C THR A 159 2.19 -24.51 -8.55
N SER A 160 1.81 -25.48 -9.40
CA SER A 160 0.91 -25.25 -10.53
C SER A 160 -0.02 -26.44 -10.71
N GLY A 161 -1.32 -26.19 -10.62
CA GLY A 161 -2.32 -27.26 -10.61
C GLY A 161 -2.09 -28.28 -9.49
N ALA A 162 -2.57 -29.51 -9.69
CA ALA A 162 -2.48 -30.57 -8.69
C ALA A 162 -1.17 -31.36 -8.72
N ASP A 163 -0.42 -31.30 -9.83
CA ASP A 163 0.62 -32.30 -10.13
C ASP A 163 2.01 -31.74 -10.33
N TYR A 164 2.19 -30.41 -10.30
CA TYR A 164 3.48 -29.76 -10.52
C TYR A 164 3.89 -28.94 -9.31
N ALA A 165 5.09 -29.23 -8.80
CA ALA A 165 5.72 -28.48 -7.73
C ALA A 165 7.22 -28.33 -8.01
N LEU A 166 7.78 -27.17 -7.72
CA LEU A 166 9.18 -26.81 -7.92
C LEU A 166 9.69 -26.12 -6.66
N THR A 167 10.81 -26.58 -6.14
CA THR A 167 11.50 -26.00 -4.99
C THR A 167 12.89 -25.55 -5.43
N MET A 168 13.33 -24.39 -4.95
CA MET A 168 14.61 -23.79 -5.31
C MET A 168 15.07 -22.82 -4.22
N SER A 169 16.34 -22.40 -4.25
CA SER A 169 16.89 -21.48 -3.25
C SER A 169 16.47 -20.03 -3.50
N GLY A 170 16.40 -19.64 -4.77
CA GLY A 170 16.02 -18.31 -5.20
C GLY A 170 15.39 -18.31 -6.59
N ALA A 171 14.63 -17.25 -6.87
CA ALA A 171 13.97 -17.06 -8.16
C ALA A 171 13.89 -15.59 -8.53
N GLU A 172 13.80 -15.30 -9.82
CA GLU A 172 13.56 -13.98 -10.36
C GLU A 172 12.44 -14.06 -11.41
N VAL A 173 11.37 -13.31 -11.17
CA VAL A 173 10.18 -13.27 -12.02
C VAL A 173 10.11 -11.90 -12.67
N GLN A 174 10.13 -11.87 -14.00
CA GLN A 174 9.90 -10.67 -14.80
C GLN A 174 8.47 -10.70 -15.31
N ILE A 175 7.60 -9.92 -14.67
CA ILE A 175 6.15 -9.91 -14.93
C ILE A 175 5.87 -9.40 -16.34
N LYS A 176 6.58 -8.34 -16.77
CA LYS A 176 6.42 -7.73 -18.10
C LYS A 176 6.84 -8.66 -19.24
N SER A 177 7.98 -9.34 -19.09
CA SER A 177 8.49 -10.26 -20.11
C SER A 177 7.94 -11.68 -19.98
N ARG A 178 7.16 -11.98 -18.93
CA ARG A 178 6.55 -13.29 -18.68
C ARG A 178 7.58 -14.43 -18.58
N VAL A 179 8.75 -14.11 -18.02
CA VAL A 179 9.84 -15.07 -17.79
C VAL A 179 10.11 -15.19 -16.30
N ALA A 180 10.18 -16.41 -15.79
CA ALA A 180 10.64 -16.72 -14.45
C ALA A 180 11.92 -17.55 -14.52
N THR A 181 12.91 -17.21 -13.71
CA THR A 181 14.17 -17.95 -13.62
C THR A 181 14.40 -18.40 -12.19
N GLY A 182 14.67 -19.69 -12.00
CA GLY A 182 14.95 -20.30 -10.70
C GLY A 182 16.40 -20.76 -10.63
N HIS A 183 17.01 -20.66 -9.46
CA HIS A 183 18.39 -21.05 -9.24
C HIS A 183 18.65 -21.60 -7.84
N GLY A 184 19.72 -22.39 -7.73
CA GLY A 184 20.20 -22.96 -6.48
C GLY A 184 19.37 -24.18 -6.06
N ASN A 185 19.86 -25.36 -6.40
CA ASN A 185 19.25 -26.66 -6.06
C ASN A 185 17.77 -26.74 -6.45
N VAL A 186 17.50 -26.68 -7.77
CA VAL A 186 16.13 -26.80 -8.28
C VAL A 186 15.71 -28.27 -8.20
N SER A 187 14.62 -28.54 -7.47
CA SER A 187 13.99 -29.85 -7.42
C SER A 187 12.52 -29.74 -7.81
N GLY A 188 12.11 -30.51 -8.81
CA GLY A 188 10.76 -30.53 -9.36
C GLY A 188 10.06 -31.87 -9.15
N ARG A 189 8.74 -31.82 -8.99
CA ARG A 189 7.84 -32.97 -8.99
C ARG A 189 6.80 -32.79 -10.10
N SER A 190 6.54 -33.89 -10.80
CA SER A 190 5.55 -33.99 -11.87
C SER A 190 4.90 -35.37 -11.82
N ARG A 191 3.85 -35.59 -12.63
CA ARG A 191 3.27 -36.92 -12.84
C ARG A 191 4.26 -37.97 -13.35
N LEU A 192 5.30 -37.55 -14.05
CA LEU A 192 6.33 -38.44 -14.57
C LEU A 192 7.33 -38.86 -13.49
N GLY A 193 7.47 -38.09 -12.41
CA GLY A 193 8.43 -38.33 -11.33
C GLY A 193 9.12 -37.05 -10.85
N THR A 194 10.37 -37.19 -10.41
CA THR A 194 11.16 -36.10 -9.80
C THR A 194 12.28 -35.65 -10.73
N LEU A 195 12.50 -34.34 -10.83
CA LEU A 195 13.57 -33.71 -11.61
C LEU A 195 14.49 -32.92 -10.69
N GLU A 196 15.80 -32.94 -10.94
CA GLU A 196 16.80 -32.12 -10.26
C GLU A 196 17.63 -31.36 -11.30
N ALA A 197 17.97 -30.10 -11.01
CA ALA A 197 18.77 -29.23 -11.88
C ALA A 197 19.41 -28.08 -11.05
N ALA A 198 20.42 -27.41 -11.60
CA ALA A 198 20.98 -26.22 -10.96
C ALA A 198 20.15 -24.95 -11.25
N ARG A 199 19.55 -24.87 -12.44
CA ARG A 199 18.81 -23.71 -12.94
C ARG A 199 17.55 -24.14 -13.70
N VAL A 200 16.53 -23.29 -13.65
CA VAL A 200 15.34 -23.40 -14.50
C VAL A 200 15.00 -22.04 -15.11
N GLU A 201 14.57 -22.02 -16.36
CA GLU A 201 13.94 -20.88 -17.03
C GLU A 201 12.54 -21.29 -17.48
N ILE A 202 11.52 -20.55 -17.05
CA ILE A 202 10.12 -20.77 -17.37
C ILE A 202 9.63 -19.60 -18.20
N ARG A 203 9.13 -19.89 -19.39
CA ARG A 203 8.47 -18.96 -20.30
C ARG A 203 6.97 -19.21 -20.23
N ILE A 204 6.28 -18.27 -19.60
CA ILE A 204 4.85 -18.39 -19.26
C ILE A 204 3.97 -18.26 -20.51
N ASP A 205 4.44 -17.57 -21.53
CA ASP A 205 3.80 -17.42 -22.85
C ASP A 205 3.90 -18.68 -23.72
N GLU A 206 5.04 -19.37 -23.66
CA GLU A 206 5.27 -20.63 -24.39
C GLU A 206 4.82 -21.87 -23.61
N SER A 207 4.34 -21.72 -22.37
CA SER A 207 4.10 -22.83 -21.43
C SER A 207 5.29 -23.79 -21.34
N LYS A 208 6.50 -23.25 -21.34
CA LYS A 208 7.75 -24.01 -21.49
C LYS A 208 8.70 -23.78 -20.33
N GLY A 209 9.20 -24.87 -19.74
CA GLY A 209 10.29 -24.87 -18.76
C GLY A 209 11.54 -25.51 -19.33
N VAL A 210 12.68 -24.83 -19.22
CA VAL A 210 14.01 -25.33 -19.61
C VAL A 210 14.85 -25.47 -18.36
N PHE A 211 15.38 -26.67 -18.13
CA PHE A 211 16.25 -26.98 -17.00
C PHE A 211 17.70 -27.11 -17.45
N ASP A 212 18.63 -26.64 -16.62
CA ASP A 212 20.06 -26.54 -16.93
C ASP A 212 20.93 -26.85 -15.69
N GLY A 213 22.19 -27.23 -15.92
CA GLY A 213 23.22 -27.43 -14.92
C GLY A 213 23.12 -28.78 -14.24
N GLY A 214 23.37 -29.86 -14.99
CA GLY A 214 23.39 -31.22 -14.45
C GLY A 214 21.99 -31.77 -14.19
N VAL A 215 21.14 -31.79 -15.22
CA VAL A 215 19.75 -32.23 -15.10
C VAL A 215 19.67 -33.75 -14.88
N ALA A 216 18.98 -34.16 -13.81
CA ALA A 216 18.68 -35.56 -13.53
C ALA A 216 17.16 -35.75 -13.43
N LEU A 217 16.62 -36.72 -14.18
CA LEU A 217 15.20 -37.08 -14.14
C LEU A 217 15.04 -38.50 -13.64
N ARG A 218 14.27 -38.68 -12.58
CA ARG A 218 13.85 -39.99 -12.08
C ARG A 218 12.37 -40.19 -12.38
N ILE A 219 12.08 -41.15 -13.26
CA ILE A 219 10.73 -41.46 -13.68
C ILE A 219 10.11 -42.49 -12.73
N THR A 220 8.90 -42.19 -12.25
CA THR A 220 8.08 -43.13 -11.47
C THR A 220 6.89 -43.54 -12.33
N PRO A 221 6.90 -44.72 -12.96
CA PRO A 221 5.82 -45.13 -13.84
C PRO A 221 4.50 -45.27 -13.06
N ALA A 222 3.46 -44.59 -13.54
CA ALA A 222 2.11 -44.83 -13.08
C ALA A 222 1.76 -46.29 -13.39
N ARG A 223 1.43 -47.07 -12.36
CA ARG A 223 1.03 -48.47 -12.53
C ARG A 223 -0.14 -48.51 -13.51
N ALA A 224 0.09 -49.08 -14.70
CA ALA A 224 -1.00 -49.38 -15.61
C ALA A 224 -1.98 -50.26 -14.85
N ARG A 225 -3.23 -49.80 -14.71
CA ARG A 225 -4.34 -50.65 -14.24
C ARG A 225 -4.64 -51.63 -15.37
N THR A 226 -3.82 -52.66 -15.50
CA THR A 226 -4.07 -53.78 -16.41
C THR A 226 -4.79 -54.87 -15.63
N GLY A 227 -6.09 -55.02 -15.92
CA GLY A 227 -6.84 -56.26 -15.76
C GLY A 227 -7.48 -56.54 -14.39
N ALA A 228 -8.76 -56.19 -14.24
CA ALA A 228 -9.69 -56.95 -13.41
C ALA A 228 -11.16 -56.69 -13.80
N GLU A 229 -11.51 -56.68 -15.09
CA GLU A 229 -12.92 -56.75 -15.51
C GLU A 229 -13.08 -57.21 -16.97
N ASN A 230 -12.78 -58.47 -17.28
CA ASN A 230 -13.59 -59.27 -18.23
C ASN A 230 -13.07 -60.70 -18.33
N GLY A 231 -13.93 -61.67 -18.04
CA GLY A 231 -13.64 -63.10 -18.16
C GLY A 231 -14.50 -63.98 -17.25
N SER A 232 -15.80 -63.69 -17.14
CA SER A 232 -16.76 -64.66 -16.59
C SER A 232 -17.09 -65.64 -17.71
N ASP A 233 -16.40 -66.77 -17.72
CA ASP A 233 -16.65 -67.92 -18.58
C ASP A 233 -18.06 -68.50 -18.37
N ALA A 234 -19.04 -68.00 -19.14
CA ALA A 234 -20.29 -68.70 -19.36
C ALA A 234 -20.10 -69.75 -20.46
N LYS A 235 -19.82 -70.99 -20.04
CA LYS A 235 -19.74 -72.17 -20.90
C LYS A 235 -21.15 -72.56 -21.41
N PRO A 236 -21.40 -72.69 -22.73
CA PRO A 236 -22.63 -73.27 -23.24
C PRO A 236 -22.52 -74.81 -23.15
N SER A 237 -23.35 -75.44 -22.33
CA SER A 237 -23.52 -76.89 -22.31
C SER A 237 -24.56 -77.27 -23.36
N ASP A 238 -24.12 -77.69 -24.53
CA ASP A 238 -24.99 -78.35 -25.50
C ASP A 238 -24.22 -79.50 -26.14
N ARG A 239 -24.56 -80.74 -25.74
CA ARG A 239 -24.74 -81.90 -26.63
C ARG A 239 -25.25 -83.14 -25.88
N PRO A 240 -26.04 -84.00 -26.54
CA PRO A 240 -26.83 -85.08 -25.95
C PRO A 240 -26.06 -86.42 -25.93
N ASN A 241 -26.44 -87.33 -25.04
CA ASN A 241 -26.15 -88.75 -25.24
C ASN A 241 -27.28 -89.64 -24.68
N GLU A 242 -27.83 -90.45 -25.58
CA GLU A 242 -28.80 -91.52 -25.33
C GLU A 242 -28.18 -92.67 -24.52
N GLY A 243 -29.04 -93.50 -23.90
CA GLY A 243 -28.71 -94.61 -22.99
C GLY A 243 -28.01 -95.82 -23.64
N PRO A 244 -27.97 -97.01 -22.98
CA PRO A 244 -29.12 -97.65 -22.34
C PRO A 244 -28.90 -98.26 -20.94
N ASN A 245 -30.02 -98.34 -20.21
CA ASN A 245 -30.50 -99.41 -19.31
C ASN A 245 -29.49 -100.36 -18.65
N ASP A 246 -29.54 -100.46 -17.32
CA ASP A 246 -29.67 -101.75 -16.62
C ASP A 246 -30.26 -101.59 -15.20
N ARG A 247 -31.37 -102.30 -14.97
CA ARG A 247 -32.01 -102.62 -13.68
C ARG A 247 -31.27 -103.81 -13.04
N PRO A 248 -31.27 -104.00 -11.70
CA PRO A 248 -32.43 -104.52 -10.94
C PRO A 248 -32.66 -103.78 -9.61
N ASP A 249 -33.92 -103.54 -9.20
CA ASP A 249 -34.74 -104.37 -8.28
C ASP A 249 -34.04 -104.78 -6.97
N ASN A 250 -34.48 -104.23 -5.83
CA ASN A 250 -34.90 -105.02 -4.67
C ASN A 250 -35.56 -104.14 -3.59
N GLY A 251 -36.83 -104.44 -3.27
CA GLY A 251 -37.48 -104.49 -1.94
C GLY A 251 -37.35 -103.30 -0.95
N THR A 252 -38.23 -103.06 0.01
CA THR A 252 -39.41 -103.73 0.56
C THR A 252 -39.94 -102.78 1.64
N ALA A 253 -41.27 -102.63 1.68
CA ALA A 253 -42.17 -102.40 2.83
C ALA A 253 -41.77 -101.55 4.05
N GLY A 254 -42.76 -100.80 4.55
CA GLY A 254 -42.88 -100.43 5.97
C GLY A 254 -43.34 -98.98 6.18
N ASN A 255 -44.62 -98.61 6.14
CA ASN A 255 -45.70 -98.86 7.11
C ASN A 255 -45.78 -97.85 8.27
N ARG A 256 -46.92 -97.14 8.34
CA ARG A 256 -47.65 -96.59 9.52
C ARG A 256 -46.93 -95.48 10.34
N ASP A 257 -47.59 -94.44 10.85
CA ASP A 257 -49.00 -94.15 11.16
C ASP A 257 -49.35 -92.69 10.81
#